data_AF-G4ZPS0-F1
#
_entry.id   AF-G4ZPS0-F1
#
_cell.length_a   1.000
_cell.length_b   1.000
_cell.length_c   1.000
_cell.angle_alpha   90.00
_cell.angle_beta   90.00
_cell.angle_gamma   90.00
#
_symmetry.space_group_name_H-M   'P 1'
#
loop_
_entity.id
_entity.type
_entity.pdbx_description
1 polymer ?
#
loop_
_entity_poly.entity_id
_entity_poly.type
_entity_poly.pdbx_seq_one_letter_code
_entity_poly.pdbx_strand_id
1 'polypeptide(L)'
;MEEAGAALPPVGRMQVLTPQQLSALNEAKVMIRMDNEQYLRDHPDVAKLMRALVRGILRNRPANPSTYAHNFFTRDRAVIRQDLDAKE
;
A
#
# COMPACT_ATOMS: atom_id res chain seq x y z
N MET A 1 -42.24 -17.65 26.87
CA MET A 1 -41.77 -17.92 25.50
C MET A 1 -40.68 -16.90 25.24
N GLU A 2 -39.45 -17.37 25.32
CA GLU A 2 -38.22 -16.59 25.29
C GLU A 2 -37.89 -16.29 23.81
N GLU A 3 -37.86 -15.01 23.44
CA GLU A 3 -37.43 -14.62 22.10
C GLU A 3 -35.96 -14.97 21.91
N ALA A 4 -35.70 -15.89 20.99
CA ALA A 4 -34.37 -16.26 20.56
C ALA A 4 -33.72 -15.07 19.84
N GLY A 5 -32.98 -14.26 20.59
CA GLY A 5 -32.02 -13.30 20.05
C GLY A 5 -31.00 -14.04 19.20
N ALA A 6 -31.13 -13.93 17.88
CA ALA A 6 -30.18 -14.47 16.93
C ALA A 6 -28.81 -13.84 17.17
N ALA A 7 -27.93 -14.58 17.85
CA ALA A 7 -26.53 -14.21 17.99
C ALA A 7 -25.91 -14.10 16.60
N LEU A 8 -25.47 -12.90 16.24
CA LEU A 8 -24.68 -12.63 15.05
C LEU A 8 -23.48 -13.58 14.99
N PRO A 9 -23.14 -14.15 13.82
CA PRO A 9 -22.01 -15.06 13.69
C PRO A 9 -20.71 -14.34 14.08
N PRO A 10 -19.77 -15.04 14.75
CA PRO A 10 -18.53 -14.43 15.24
C PRO A 10 -17.71 -13.87 14.07
N VAL A 11 -17.35 -12.60 14.20
CA VAL A 11 -16.46 -11.86 13.30
C VAL A 11 -15.11 -12.57 13.23
N GLY A 12 -14.70 -12.95 12.03
CA GLY A 12 -13.30 -13.25 11.70
C GLY A 12 -12.80 -14.63 12.09
N ARG A 13 -13.29 -15.69 11.45
CA ARG A 13 -12.47 -16.91 11.30
C ARG A 13 -11.25 -16.54 10.47
N MET A 14 -10.09 -16.39 11.12
CA MET A 14 -8.79 -16.39 10.46
C MET A 14 -8.62 -17.77 9.82
N GLN A 15 -9.09 -17.93 8.58
CA GLN A 15 -9.03 -19.20 7.86
C GLN A 15 -7.56 -19.50 7.58
N VAL A 16 -7.02 -20.48 8.31
CA VAL A 16 -5.69 -21.03 8.03
C VAL A 16 -5.78 -21.74 6.68
N LEU A 17 -5.05 -21.23 5.70
CA LEU A 17 -5.03 -21.80 4.34
C LEU A 17 -4.55 -23.25 4.41
N THR A 18 -5.19 -24.12 3.62
CA THR A 18 -4.66 -25.48 3.43
C THR A 18 -3.29 -25.42 2.77
N PRO A 19 -2.45 -26.46 2.89
CA PRO A 19 -1.15 -26.49 2.21
C PRO A 19 -1.24 -26.23 0.70
N GLN A 20 -2.30 -26.73 0.04
CA GLN A 20 -2.54 -26.50 -1.38
C GLN A 20 -2.90 -25.04 -1.69
N GLN A 21 -3.78 -24.43 -0.88
CA GLN A 21 -4.12 -23.02 -1.01
C GLN A 21 -2.91 -22.11 -0.76
N LEU A 22 -2.04 -22.48 0.18
CA LEU A 22 -0.82 -21.76 0.46
C LEU A 22 0.18 -21.86 -0.70
N SER A 23 0.31 -23.05 -1.31
CA SER A 23 1.16 -23.24 -2.50
C SER A 23 0.67 -22.38 -3.67
N ALA A 24 -0.62 -22.45 -4.00
CA ALA A 24 -1.22 -21.65 -5.06
C ALA A 24 -1.08 -20.14 -4.79
N LEU A 25 -1.26 -19.72 -3.52
CA LEU A 25 -1.06 -18.33 -3.12
C LEU A 25 0.40 -17.89 -3.31
N ASN A 26 1.35 -18.75 -2.98
CA ASN A 26 2.77 -18.42 -3.14
C ASN A 26 3.16 -18.31 -4.62
N GLU A 27 2.69 -19.20 -5.48
CA GLU A 27 2.88 -19.11 -6.94
C GLU A 27 2.29 -17.81 -7.50
N ALA A 28 1.05 -17.48 -7.14
CA ALA A 28 0.42 -16.24 -7.54
C ALA A 28 1.19 -15.01 -7.05
N LYS A 29 1.68 -15.02 -5.80
CA LYS A 29 2.51 -13.94 -5.25
C LYS A 29 3.81 -13.77 -6.02
N VAL A 30 4.45 -14.85 -6.46
CA VAL A 30 5.68 -14.76 -7.27
C VAL A 30 5.41 -14.02 -8.57
N MET A 31 4.35 -14.41 -9.31
CA MET A 31 3.96 -13.74 -10.55
C MET A 31 3.66 -12.26 -10.32
N ILE A 32 2.85 -11.93 -9.31
CA ILE A 32 2.52 -10.55 -8.96
C ILE A 32 3.79 -9.74 -8.63
N ARG A 33 4.76 -10.34 -7.93
CA ARG A 33 6.02 -9.64 -7.60
C ARG A 33 6.85 -9.36 -8.83
N MET A 34 6.89 -10.29 -9.78
CA MET A 34 7.57 -10.07 -11.07
C MET A 34 6.92 -8.95 -11.86
N ASP A 35 5.59 -8.95 -11.96
CA ASP A 35 4.84 -7.93 -12.69
C ASP A 35 4.98 -6.54 -12.04
N ASN A 36 4.89 -6.47 -10.71
CA ASN A 36 5.07 -5.21 -9.98
C ASN A 36 6.48 -4.64 -10.17
N GLU A 37 7.50 -5.50 -10.13
CA GLU A 37 8.88 -5.08 -10.33
C GLU A 37 9.09 -4.58 -11.78
N GLN A 38 8.51 -5.26 -12.76
CA GLN A 38 8.55 -4.81 -14.15
C GLN A 38 7.86 -3.45 -14.31
N TYR A 39 6.68 -3.27 -13.72
CA TYR A 39 5.97 -1.99 -13.71
C TYR A 39 6.83 -0.87 -13.08
N LEU A 40 7.48 -1.13 -11.95
CA LEU A 40 8.33 -0.14 -11.30
C LEU A 40 9.56 0.23 -12.14
N ARG A 41 10.11 -0.71 -12.92
CA ARG A 41 11.20 -0.43 -13.88
C ARG A 41 10.73 0.43 -15.04
N ASP A 42 9.56 0.13 -15.59
CA ASP A 42 8.99 0.85 -16.74
C ASP A 42 8.47 2.25 -16.34
N HIS A 43 8.21 2.47 -15.04
CA HIS A 43 7.68 3.72 -14.51
C HIS A 43 8.63 4.34 -13.45
N PRO A 44 9.79 4.91 -13.88
CA PRO A 44 10.75 5.54 -12.96
C PRO A 44 10.16 6.71 -12.16
N ASP A 45 9.12 7.37 -12.70
CA ASP A 45 8.37 8.43 -12.03
C ASP A 45 7.76 7.96 -10.70
N VAL A 46 7.31 6.71 -10.62
CA VAL A 46 6.75 6.12 -9.38
C VAL A 46 7.86 5.96 -8.35
N ALA A 47 9.04 5.51 -8.75
CA ALA A 47 10.19 5.40 -7.86
C ALA A 47 10.65 6.78 -7.35
N LYS A 48 10.69 7.79 -8.21
CA LYS A 48 10.99 9.19 -7.84
C LYS A 48 9.99 9.72 -6.82
N LEU A 49 8.70 9.50 -7.06
CA LEU A 49 7.61 9.90 -6.17
C LEU A 49 7.72 9.26 -4.78
N MET A 50 7.96 7.95 -4.72
CA MET A 50 8.13 7.23 -3.45
C MET A 50 9.36 7.70 -2.68
N ARG A 51 10.49 7.94 -3.37
CA ARG A 51 11.71 8.49 -2.74
C ARG A 51 11.46 9.88 -2.18
N ALA A 52 10.72 10.74 -2.87
CA ALA A 52 10.40 12.08 -2.41
C ALA A 52 9.54 12.06 -1.14
N LEU A 53 8.53 11.18 -1.08
CA LEU A 53 7.74 10.97 0.13
C LEU A 53 8.62 10.54 1.31
N VAL A 54 9.43 9.49 1.14
CA VAL A 54 10.30 8.96 2.19
C VAL A 54 11.30 10.02 2.66
N ARG A 55 11.93 10.74 1.72
CA ARG A 55 12.82 11.87 2.03
C ARG A 55 12.11 12.94 2.85
N GLY A 56 10.87 13.29 2.49
CA GLY A 56 10.04 14.24 3.22
C GLY A 56 9.73 13.78 4.66
N ILE A 57 9.36 12.51 4.84
CA ILE A 57 9.11 11.92 6.17
C ILE A 57 10.38 11.94 7.02
N LEU A 58 11.51 11.48 6.47
CA LEU A 58 12.78 11.43 7.22
C LEU A 58 13.31 12.81 7.59
N ARG A 59 13.11 13.81 6.72
CA ARG A 59 13.53 15.20 6.96
C ARG A 59 12.66 15.90 8.00
N ASN A 60 11.34 15.78 7.88
CA ASN A 60 10.40 16.52 8.70
C ASN A 60 10.02 15.79 10.00
N ARG A 61 10.31 14.48 10.08
CA ARG A 61 10.01 13.59 11.22
C ARG A 61 8.61 13.85 11.80
N PRO A 62 7.55 13.75 10.98
CA PRO A 62 6.20 14.07 11.42
C PRO A 62 5.76 13.10 12.53
N ALA A 63 4.97 13.60 13.48
CA ALA A 63 4.39 12.77 14.54
C ALA A 63 3.51 11.63 13.98
N ASN A 64 2.87 11.85 12.83
CA ASN A 64 2.10 10.84 12.12
C ASN A 64 2.52 10.78 10.63
N PRO A 65 3.28 9.75 10.23
CA PRO A 65 3.70 9.55 8.84
C PRO A 65 2.54 9.34 7.87
N SER A 66 1.43 8.73 8.30
CA SER A 66 0.26 8.48 7.45
C SER A 66 -0.47 9.77 7.10
N THR A 67 -0.66 10.66 8.08
CA THR A 67 -1.22 12.01 7.82
C THR A 67 -0.31 12.80 6.88
N TYR A 68 1.01 12.69 7.06
CA TYR A 68 1.97 13.33 6.16
C TYR A 68 1.84 12.80 4.73
N ALA A 69 1.74 11.48 4.55
CA ALA A 69 1.57 10.85 3.25
C ALA A 69 0.24 11.26 2.58
N HIS A 70 -0.86 11.28 3.32
CA HIS A 70 -2.14 11.81 2.83
C HIS A 70 -1.97 13.23 2.28
N ASN A 71 -1.43 14.14 3.11
CA ASN A 71 -1.23 15.52 2.70
C ASN A 71 -0.28 15.66 1.50
N PHE A 72 0.74 14.78 1.41
CA PHE A 72 1.67 14.76 0.29
C PHE A 72 0.98 14.41 -1.04
N PHE A 73 0.06 13.43 -1.03
CA PHE A 73 -0.63 12.94 -2.25
C PHE A 73 -1.92 13.69 -2.58
N THR A 74 -2.52 14.42 -1.63
CA THR A 74 -3.69 15.27 -1.88
C THR A 74 -3.35 16.57 -2.63
N ARG A 75 -2.06 16.89 -2.78
CA ARG A 75 -1.60 18.02 -3.62
C ARG A 75 -1.89 17.75 -5.09
N ASP A 76 -2.01 18.84 -5.86
CA ASP A 76 -2.20 18.74 -7.30
C ASP A 76 -1.06 17.94 -7.96
N ARG A 77 -1.41 17.03 -8.87
CA ARG A 77 -0.46 16.16 -9.57
C ARG A 77 0.60 16.96 -10.35
N ALA A 78 0.23 18.09 -10.94
CA ALA A 78 1.15 18.97 -11.66
C ALA A 78 2.18 19.58 -10.71
N VAL A 79 1.75 20.00 -9.52
CA VAL A 79 2.63 20.54 -8.47
C VAL A 79 3.59 19.47 -7.97
N ILE A 80 3.09 18.25 -7.71
CA ILE A 80 3.95 17.13 -7.31
C ILE A 80 5.00 16.84 -8.38
N ARG A 81 4.61 16.84 -9.67
CA ARG A 81 5.55 16.57 -10.77
C ARG A 81 6.63 17.63 -10.87
N GLN A 82 6.25 18.91 -10.78
CA GLN A 82 7.20 20.02 -10.75
C GLN A 82 8.21 19.91 -9.59
N ASP A 83 7.74 19.54 -8.39
CA ASP A 83 8.61 19.33 -7.21
C ASP A 83 9.62 18.19 -7.40
N LEU A 84 9.25 17.15 -8.17
CA LEU A 84 10.12 16.01 -8.45
C LEU A 84 11.20 16.37 -9.49
N ASP A 85 10.84 17.15 -10.50
CA ASP A 85 11.75 17.57 -11.57
C ASP A 85 12.73 18.66 -11.10
N ALA A 86 12.32 19.51 -10.14
CA ALA A 86 13.14 20.59 -9.60
C ALA A 86 14.20 20.15 -8.56
N LYS A 87 14.25 18.87 -8.20
CA LYS A 87 15.15 18.32 -7.16
C LYS A 87 16.16 17.30 -7.70
N GLU A 88 16.36 17.25 -9.01
CA GLU A 88 17.52 16.63 -9.66
C GLU A 88 18.60 17.68 -9.93
#